data_AF-A0A924N1U2-F1
#
_entry.id   AF-A0A924N1U2-F1
#
_cell.length_a   1.000
_cell.length_b   1.000
_cell.length_c   1.000
_cell.angle_alpha   90.00
_cell.angle_beta   90.00
_cell.angle_gamma   90.00
#
_symmetry.space_group_name_H-M   'P 1'
#
loop_
_entity.id
_entity.type
_entity.pdbx_description
1 polymer ?
#
loop_
_entity_poly.entity_id
_entity_poly.type
_entity_poly.pdbx_seq_one_letter_code
_entity_poly.pdbx_strand_id
1 'polypeptide(L)'
;LYKEVQDYYDAGMRAPDDVTLLFSDDNWGNIRRLPERGKTRRGGYGVYYHFDYVGGPRDYKWLNTNQVERVWEQMKLAKDYGADRLWIVNVGDLKPMELPIEFFLDMAWDPDAMPVDRMSTYTHGWAAAQFGPEHADEIAALLTGYTKLNARRKPELIDGATFSLVNFREAERVEAEWGDLERRADALRKALPKDQDDAFFQLVWFPIQASTNHTRLYIAAGRNALYAKQGRMAANDEAAKVQALFDRDARLVQQWNHDLAGGKWREMMSQTHIGYTSWQQPSTNIVPATMTVAPSTGFGVVIEGQGAAVDAGADLPPLARNGVASRWIDVFARGAGPLAFSVKTAEPWLKLAPGPAAANGDTRLEVSVDWNTAPIGMHRAAIAITGPDGKAVTVTAVVDNGPRKVAKGVFIEAGGPLAIEAEHHARATGTGGVSWTTIPGLGRTLSGVTTYPSTAPSSAPGQGPYLDYVVDLAQAGAFDLWVFTAPSLDFRGGGGLRYAVSLDDAPPVVVNLHEGETRTGEGQKGWEKAVADNARVQRLRLTAGRAGAHRIRLWRVDPGVVFERLVISRGDLPESYLGPAEGPRR
;
A
#
# COMPACT_ATOMS: atom_id res chain seq x y z
N LEU A 1 19.30 -1.12 24.70
CA LEU A 1 19.37 0.30 24.32
C LEU A 1 18.05 0.66 23.67
N TYR A 2 17.11 1.20 24.45
CA TYR A 2 15.73 1.44 24.02
C TYR A 2 15.43 2.93 24.05
N LYS A 3 14.77 3.45 23.01
CA LYS A 3 14.38 4.86 22.87
C LYS A 3 15.52 5.83 23.22
N GLU A 4 15.38 6.66 24.25
CA GLU A 4 16.34 7.69 24.67
C GLU A 4 17.68 7.13 25.15
N VAL A 5 17.71 5.90 25.66
CA VAL A 5 18.94 5.27 26.17
C VAL A 5 19.92 4.98 25.03
N GLN A 6 19.43 4.81 23.79
CA GLN A 6 20.29 4.72 22.61
C GLN A 6 21.09 6.01 22.40
N ASP A 7 20.51 7.16 22.68
CA ASP A 7 21.15 8.45 22.46
C ASP A 7 22.25 8.70 23.49
N TYR A 8 22.01 8.32 24.75
CA TYR A 8 23.04 8.37 25.78
C TYR A 8 24.24 7.49 25.40
N TYR A 9 23.97 6.32 24.84
CA TYR A 9 25.01 5.42 24.35
C TYR A 9 25.80 6.03 23.19
N ASP A 10 25.11 6.58 22.19
CA ASP A 10 25.74 7.27 21.07
C ASP A 10 26.54 8.53 21.53
N ALA A 11 26.13 9.16 22.62
CA ALA A 11 26.81 10.30 23.25
C ALA A 11 27.97 9.89 24.20
N GLY A 12 28.27 8.60 24.32
CA GLY A 12 29.44 8.10 25.07
C GLY A 12 29.14 7.47 26.43
N MET A 13 27.87 7.21 26.77
CA MET A 13 27.52 6.37 27.92
C MET A 13 28.20 5.00 27.78
N ARG A 14 28.92 4.59 28.84
CA ARG A 14 29.64 3.31 28.86
C ARG A 14 28.71 2.20 29.35
N ALA A 15 28.77 1.06 28.68
CA ALA A 15 28.19 -0.19 29.16
C ALA A 15 29.34 -1.19 29.43
N PRO A 16 29.27 -2.00 30.50
CA PRO A 16 30.26 -3.06 30.73
C PRO A 16 30.36 -4.02 29.53
N ASP A 17 31.56 -4.50 29.22
CA ASP A 17 31.83 -5.24 27.98
C ASP A 17 31.15 -6.62 27.90
N ASP A 18 30.86 -7.25 29.04
CA ASP A 18 30.07 -8.49 29.14
C ASP A 18 28.58 -8.32 28.92
N VAL A 19 28.06 -7.11 29.01
CA VAL A 19 26.62 -6.88 28.85
C VAL A 19 26.27 -6.96 27.37
N THR A 20 25.35 -7.87 27.02
CA THR A 20 24.75 -7.90 25.68
C THR A 20 24.02 -6.58 25.42
N LEU A 21 24.41 -5.87 24.35
CA LEU A 21 23.65 -4.68 23.94
C LEU A 21 22.51 -5.11 23.03
N LEU A 22 21.31 -5.10 23.61
CA LEU A 22 20.07 -5.37 22.91
C LEU A 22 19.59 -4.08 22.22
N PHE A 23 19.73 -4.01 20.89
CA PHE A 23 19.15 -2.94 20.08
C PHE A 23 17.66 -3.20 19.89
N SER A 24 16.85 -2.15 19.82
CA SER A 24 15.43 -2.29 19.49
C SER A 24 15.14 -1.83 18.07
N ASP A 25 14.06 -2.34 17.51
CA ASP A 25 13.33 -1.63 16.49
C ASP A 25 12.66 -0.36 17.04
N ASP A 26 11.91 0.32 16.18
CA ASP A 26 11.11 1.50 16.51
C ASP A 26 9.69 1.16 16.99
N ASN A 27 9.48 -0.09 17.40
CA ASN A 27 8.19 -0.69 17.72
C ASN A 27 7.26 -0.89 16.52
N TRP A 28 7.75 -0.72 15.29
CA TRP A 28 6.99 -0.90 14.04
C TRP A 28 7.75 -1.81 13.05
N GLY A 29 8.70 -2.60 13.54
CA GLY A 29 9.49 -3.51 12.72
C GLY A 29 10.58 -2.82 11.90
N ASN A 30 11.10 -1.66 12.34
CA ASN A 30 12.25 -1.01 11.71
C ASN A 30 13.40 -0.90 12.71
N ILE A 31 14.49 -1.67 12.51
CA ILE A 31 15.65 -1.68 13.40
C ILE A 31 16.28 -0.29 13.45
N ARG A 32 16.34 0.31 14.65
CA ARG A 32 16.81 1.70 14.83
C ARG A 32 18.32 1.82 14.69
N ARG A 33 19.05 0.81 15.15
CA ARG A 33 20.50 0.84 15.29
C ARG A 33 21.06 -0.57 15.24
N LEU A 34 22.20 -0.72 14.58
CA LEU A 34 23.03 -1.92 14.57
C LEU A 34 24.47 -1.53 14.93
N PRO A 35 25.30 -2.48 15.36
CA PRO A 35 26.70 -2.20 15.60
C PRO A 35 27.41 -1.76 14.31
N GLU A 36 28.54 -1.10 14.44
CA GLU A 36 29.42 -0.87 13.29
C GLU A 36 29.90 -2.23 12.74
N ARG A 37 30.08 -2.30 11.43
CA ARG A 37 30.53 -3.52 10.75
C ARG A 37 31.83 -4.04 11.37
N GLY A 38 31.81 -5.31 11.76
CA GLY A 38 32.99 -6.01 12.33
C GLY A 38 33.32 -5.63 13.77
N LYS A 39 32.56 -4.73 14.39
CA LYS A 39 32.72 -4.38 15.80
C LYS A 39 32.23 -5.55 16.66
N THR A 40 33.04 -5.93 17.63
CA THR A 40 32.74 -7.03 18.56
C THR A 40 32.86 -6.55 20.01
N ARG A 41 32.24 -7.30 20.92
CA ARG A 41 32.32 -7.14 22.38
C ARG A 41 32.00 -8.46 23.07
N ARG A 42 32.47 -8.68 24.30
CA ARG A 42 32.31 -9.96 25.01
C ARG A 42 30.84 -10.36 25.15
N GLY A 43 29.99 -9.40 25.51
CA GLY A 43 28.54 -9.58 25.65
C GLY A 43 27.79 -9.80 24.34
N GLY A 44 28.40 -9.51 23.19
CA GLY A 44 27.72 -9.54 21.89
C GLY A 44 26.61 -8.48 21.76
N TYR A 45 25.78 -8.68 20.75
CA TYR A 45 24.71 -7.76 20.35
C TYR A 45 23.44 -8.55 20.05
N GLY A 46 22.28 -7.96 20.32
CA GLY A 46 20.99 -8.59 20.03
C GLY A 46 19.98 -7.62 19.45
N VAL A 47 18.81 -8.14 19.08
CA VAL A 47 17.66 -7.36 18.59
C VAL A 47 16.39 -7.71 19.37
N TYR A 48 15.69 -6.66 19.78
CA TYR A 48 14.30 -6.69 20.24
C TYR A 48 13.39 -6.12 19.15
N TYR A 49 12.49 -6.95 18.63
CA TYR A 49 11.61 -6.65 17.48
C TYR A 49 10.13 -6.66 17.91
N HIS A 50 9.22 -6.09 17.12
CA HIS A 50 7.78 -6.07 17.42
C HIS A 50 6.92 -6.64 16.28
N PHE A 51 5.98 -7.52 16.64
CA PHE A 51 4.79 -7.88 15.86
C PHE A 51 3.50 -7.29 16.41
N ASP A 52 3.57 -6.70 17.59
CA ASP A 52 2.49 -6.09 18.36
C ASP A 52 3.03 -4.89 19.15
N TYR A 53 2.23 -3.82 19.31
CA TYR A 53 2.67 -2.67 20.10
C TYR A 53 1.52 -1.86 20.72
N VAL A 54 1.77 -1.40 21.95
CA VAL A 54 1.01 -0.37 22.67
C VAL A 54 1.83 0.92 22.68
N GLY A 55 1.47 1.90 21.85
CA GLY A 55 2.02 3.25 21.83
C GLY A 55 1.81 3.98 20.50
N GLY A 56 2.47 5.14 20.37
CA GLY A 56 2.33 6.01 19.19
C GLY A 56 2.98 5.45 17.90
N PRO A 57 2.54 5.95 16.72
CA PRO A 57 1.43 6.89 16.52
C PRO A 57 0.03 6.31 16.82
N ARG A 58 -0.11 4.97 16.80
CA ARG A 58 -1.29 4.25 17.24
C ARG A 58 -0.96 2.79 17.56
N ASP A 59 -1.61 2.23 18.56
CA ASP A 59 -1.49 0.81 18.89
C ASP A 59 -1.87 -0.06 17.68
N TYR A 60 -1.24 -1.23 17.54
CA TYR A 60 -1.67 -2.30 16.64
C TYR A 60 -1.59 -3.62 17.39
N LYS A 61 -2.76 -4.21 17.68
CA LYS A 61 -2.91 -5.26 18.71
C LYS A 61 -3.85 -6.39 18.34
N TRP A 62 -4.59 -6.24 17.25
CA TRP A 62 -5.71 -7.13 16.97
C TRP A 62 -5.35 -8.35 16.13
N LEU A 63 -4.74 -8.17 14.96
CA LEU A 63 -4.42 -9.23 14.01
C LEU A 63 -2.98 -9.13 13.54
N ASN A 64 -2.50 -10.20 12.90
CA ASN A 64 -1.22 -10.16 12.21
C ASN A 64 -1.24 -9.13 11.08
N THR A 65 -0.27 -8.22 11.14
CA THR A 65 -0.04 -7.13 10.18
C THR A 65 1.42 -7.11 9.70
N ASN A 66 2.12 -8.22 9.86
CA ASN A 66 3.55 -8.36 9.63
C ASN A 66 3.81 -9.28 8.42
N GLN A 67 4.55 -8.75 7.46
CA GLN A 67 5.08 -9.50 6.32
C GLN A 67 6.35 -10.24 6.76
N VAL A 68 6.42 -11.55 6.54
CA VAL A 68 7.65 -12.32 6.81
C VAL A 68 8.82 -11.81 5.98
N GLU A 69 8.54 -11.21 4.83
CA GLU A 69 9.50 -10.57 3.95
C GLU A 69 10.14 -9.33 4.58
N ARG A 70 9.36 -8.56 5.37
CA ARG A 70 9.90 -7.42 6.13
C ARG A 70 10.75 -7.91 7.29
N VAL A 71 10.30 -8.96 7.99
CA VAL A 71 11.06 -9.60 9.06
C VAL A 71 12.39 -10.10 8.53
N TRP A 72 12.38 -10.81 7.39
CA TRP A 72 13.59 -11.29 6.74
C TRP A 72 14.56 -10.17 6.42
N GLU A 73 14.10 -9.11 5.76
CA GLU A 73 14.97 -8.01 5.34
C GLU A 73 15.64 -7.32 6.54
N GLN A 74 14.89 -7.05 7.62
CA GLN A 74 15.41 -6.41 8.83
C GLN A 74 16.31 -7.35 9.65
N MET A 75 15.89 -8.60 9.87
CA MET A 75 16.67 -9.53 10.67
C MET A 75 17.92 -10.03 9.91
N LYS A 76 17.90 -10.02 8.57
CA LYS A 76 19.10 -10.22 7.75
C LYS A 76 20.10 -9.08 7.94
N LEU A 77 19.66 -7.82 8.04
CA LEU A 77 20.53 -6.71 8.43
C LEU A 77 21.13 -6.96 9.82
N ALA A 78 20.32 -7.38 10.80
CA ALA A 78 20.82 -7.67 12.14
C ALA A 78 21.93 -8.73 12.14
N LYS A 79 21.70 -9.85 11.44
CA LYS A 79 22.69 -10.92 11.25
C LYS A 79 23.96 -10.39 10.59
N ASP A 80 23.82 -9.70 9.46
CA ASP A 80 24.95 -9.23 8.65
C ASP A 80 25.86 -8.25 9.40
N TYR A 81 25.29 -7.50 10.35
CA TYR A 81 26.05 -6.59 11.20
C TYR A 81 26.52 -7.23 12.52
N GLY A 82 26.25 -8.51 12.76
CA GLY A 82 26.75 -9.24 13.95
C GLY A 82 25.91 -9.02 15.21
N ALA A 83 24.64 -8.65 15.07
CA ALA A 83 23.67 -8.65 16.15
C ALA A 83 22.98 -10.01 16.26
N ASP A 84 23.71 -11.06 16.62
CA ASP A 84 23.31 -12.47 16.56
C ASP A 84 23.27 -13.18 17.92
N ARG A 85 23.55 -12.48 19.03
CA ARG A 85 23.60 -13.09 20.37
C ARG A 85 22.22 -13.41 20.95
N LEU A 86 21.25 -12.53 20.71
CA LEU A 86 19.90 -12.65 21.25
C LEU A 86 18.91 -11.97 20.31
N TRP A 87 17.96 -12.73 19.79
CA TRP A 87 16.80 -12.23 19.07
C TRP A 87 15.55 -12.53 19.89
N ILE A 88 14.76 -11.48 20.14
CA ILE A 88 13.48 -11.59 20.84
C ILE A 88 12.46 -10.70 20.15
N VAL A 89 11.23 -11.18 20.03
CA VAL A 89 10.14 -10.46 19.38
C VAL A 89 8.95 -10.34 20.32
N ASN A 90 8.35 -9.15 20.39
CA ASN A 90 7.07 -8.94 21.03
C ASN A 90 5.97 -9.49 20.13
N VAL A 91 5.20 -10.45 20.64
CA VAL A 91 4.16 -11.18 19.90
C VAL A 91 2.75 -10.84 20.37
N GLY A 92 2.59 -9.84 21.26
CA GLY A 92 1.33 -9.54 21.91
C GLY A 92 0.81 -10.76 22.68
N ASP A 93 -0.43 -11.14 22.40
CA ASP A 93 -1.12 -12.29 22.99
C ASP A 93 -0.72 -13.65 22.40
N LEU A 94 0.39 -13.72 21.63
CA LEU A 94 0.87 -14.86 20.86
C LEU A 94 -0.02 -15.18 19.65
N LYS A 95 -1.31 -15.42 19.86
CA LYS A 95 -2.28 -15.55 18.75
C LYS A 95 -2.73 -14.16 18.32
N PRO A 96 -2.94 -13.89 17.01
CA PRO A 96 -2.85 -14.80 15.86
C PRO A 96 -1.53 -14.58 15.06
N MET A 97 -0.37 -14.65 15.72
CA MET A 97 0.94 -14.36 15.13
C MET A 97 1.73 -15.63 14.76
N GLU A 98 1.09 -16.78 14.61
CA GLU A 98 1.76 -18.08 14.50
C GLU A 98 2.76 -18.15 13.33
N LEU A 99 2.34 -17.75 12.12
CA LEU A 99 3.20 -17.73 10.94
C LEU A 99 4.45 -16.85 11.11
N PRO A 100 4.35 -15.54 11.47
CA PRO A 100 5.54 -14.72 11.63
C PRO A 100 6.38 -15.10 12.85
N ILE A 101 5.80 -15.68 13.91
CA ILE A 101 6.57 -16.22 15.05
C ILE A 101 7.46 -17.36 14.59
N GLU A 102 6.88 -18.37 13.92
CA GLU A 102 7.64 -19.53 13.45
C GLU A 102 8.72 -19.10 12.46
N PHE A 103 8.40 -18.19 11.54
CA PHE A 103 9.37 -17.61 10.62
C PHE A 103 10.55 -16.93 11.34
N PHE A 104 10.27 -16.10 12.35
CA PHE A 104 11.28 -15.40 13.13
C PHE A 104 12.21 -16.38 13.87
N LEU A 105 11.64 -17.42 14.48
CA LEU A 105 12.39 -18.42 15.24
C LEU A 105 13.21 -19.34 14.33
N ASP A 106 12.67 -19.76 13.19
CA ASP A 106 13.42 -20.54 12.19
C ASP A 106 14.61 -19.75 11.63
N MET A 107 14.40 -18.46 11.35
CA MET A 107 15.47 -17.57 10.91
C MET A 107 16.50 -17.32 12.01
N ALA A 108 16.10 -17.23 13.28
CA ALA A 108 17.02 -17.12 14.40
C ALA A 108 17.87 -18.39 14.60
N TRP A 109 17.28 -19.56 14.34
CA TRP A 109 17.93 -20.85 14.48
C TRP A 109 18.99 -21.09 13.39
N ASP A 110 18.61 -20.92 12.12
CA ASP A 110 19.52 -21.06 10.99
C ASP A 110 19.28 -19.94 9.95
N PRO A 111 19.89 -18.77 10.15
CA PRO A 111 19.74 -17.65 9.23
C PRO A 111 20.44 -17.87 7.89
N ASP A 112 21.29 -18.90 7.72
CA ASP A 112 21.87 -19.25 6.41
C ASP A 112 20.92 -20.14 5.58
N ALA A 113 20.04 -20.89 6.25
CA ALA A 113 18.91 -21.60 5.63
C ALA A 113 17.74 -20.68 5.21
N MET A 114 17.89 -19.36 5.39
CA MET A 114 16.93 -18.34 4.97
C MET A 114 17.50 -17.42 3.87
N PRO A 115 17.86 -17.93 2.66
CA PRO A 115 18.16 -17.08 1.52
C PRO A 115 16.91 -16.37 1.00
N VAL A 116 17.08 -15.37 0.14
CA VAL A 116 15.96 -14.57 -0.40
C VAL A 116 14.89 -15.42 -1.11
N ASP A 117 15.27 -16.52 -1.75
CA ASP A 117 14.32 -17.43 -2.41
C ASP A 117 13.31 -18.05 -1.43
N ARG A 118 13.64 -18.11 -0.13
CA ARG A 118 12.68 -18.55 0.91
C ARG A 118 11.51 -17.59 1.07
N MET A 119 11.61 -16.35 0.62
CA MET A 119 10.49 -15.39 0.66
C MET A 119 9.33 -15.83 -0.24
N SER A 120 9.60 -16.64 -1.27
CA SER A 120 8.55 -17.24 -2.10
C SER A 120 8.09 -18.62 -1.62
N THR A 121 8.90 -19.34 -0.83
CA THR A 121 8.63 -20.75 -0.52
C THR A 121 8.32 -21.04 0.95
N TYR A 122 8.66 -20.14 1.89
CA TYR A 122 8.49 -20.40 3.32
C TYR A 122 7.02 -20.59 3.67
N THR A 123 6.14 -19.67 3.26
CA THR A 123 4.71 -19.73 3.56
C THR A 123 4.06 -20.99 2.95
N HIS A 124 4.50 -21.42 1.77
CA HIS A 124 4.08 -22.70 1.18
C HIS A 124 4.52 -23.89 2.05
N GLY A 125 5.78 -23.95 2.45
CA GLY A 125 6.29 -25.02 3.32
C GLY A 125 5.55 -25.08 4.66
N TRP A 126 5.30 -23.92 5.26
CA TRP A 126 4.51 -23.78 6.48
C TRP A 126 3.08 -24.29 6.27
N ALA A 127 2.39 -23.85 5.21
CA ALA A 127 1.04 -24.30 4.89
C ALA A 127 0.97 -25.81 4.65
N ALA A 128 1.93 -26.39 3.92
CA ALA A 128 2.02 -27.82 3.68
C ALA A 128 2.22 -28.61 4.98
N ALA A 129 2.97 -28.08 5.94
CA ALA A 129 3.16 -28.69 7.25
C ALA A 129 1.86 -28.71 8.08
N GLN A 130 1.02 -27.67 7.97
CA GLN A 130 -0.23 -27.59 8.74
C GLN A 130 -1.40 -28.35 8.09
N PHE A 131 -1.51 -28.33 6.76
CA PHE A 131 -2.71 -28.78 6.02
C PHE A 131 -2.43 -29.89 4.99
N GLY A 132 -1.17 -30.28 4.81
CA GLY A 132 -0.75 -31.17 3.73
C GLY A 132 -0.51 -30.44 2.40
N PRO A 133 0.10 -31.12 1.40
CA PRO A 133 0.57 -30.47 0.18
C PRO A 133 -0.53 -30.11 -0.82
N GLU A 134 -1.71 -30.74 -0.74
CA GLU A 134 -2.76 -30.64 -1.79
C GLU A 134 -3.24 -29.20 -2.02
N HIS A 135 -3.34 -28.40 -0.97
CA HIS A 135 -3.82 -27.02 -1.02
C HIS A 135 -2.79 -25.99 -0.54
N ALA A 136 -1.55 -26.40 -0.32
CA ALA A 136 -0.51 -25.56 0.29
C ALA A 136 -0.23 -24.28 -0.51
N ASP A 137 -0.23 -24.34 -1.85
CA ASP A 137 -0.06 -23.17 -2.72
C ASP A 137 -1.15 -22.12 -2.50
N GLU A 138 -2.42 -22.54 -2.47
CA GLU A 138 -3.56 -21.63 -2.29
C GLU A 138 -3.58 -21.04 -0.88
N ILE A 139 -3.30 -21.86 0.15
CA ILE A 139 -3.20 -21.39 1.54
C ILE A 139 -2.07 -20.38 1.68
N ALA A 140 -0.91 -20.64 1.09
CA ALA A 140 0.21 -19.71 1.12
C ALA A 140 -0.10 -18.40 0.40
N ALA A 141 -0.77 -18.45 -0.75
CA ALA A 141 -1.23 -17.25 -1.46
C ALA A 141 -2.23 -16.44 -0.63
N LEU A 142 -3.13 -17.08 0.11
CA LEU A 142 -4.06 -16.43 1.03
C LEU A 142 -3.32 -15.76 2.21
N LEU A 143 -2.37 -16.47 2.84
CA LEU A 143 -1.56 -15.97 3.95
C LEU A 143 -0.68 -14.78 3.55
N THR A 144 0.11 -14.93 2.48
CA THR A 144 0.95 -13.83 1.94
C THR A 144 0.08 -12.67 1.45
N GLY A 145 -1.10 -12.96 0.88
CA GLY A 145 -2.06 -11.96 0.45
C GLY A 145 -2.51 -11.06 1.60
N TYR A 146 -3.10 -11.63 2.64
CA TYR A 146 -3.70 -10.82 3.71
C TYR A 146 -2.65 -10.07 4.53
N THR A 147 -1.47 -10.67 4.79
CA THR A 147 -0.41 -9.99 5.54
C THR A 147 0.13 -8.79 4.76
N LYS A 148 0.25 -8.90 3.44
CA LYS A 148 0.57 -7.75 2.57
C LYS A 148 -0.48 -6.66 2.66
N LEU A 149 -1.77 -7.02 2.58
CA LEU A 149 -2.85 -6.02 2.64
C LEU A 149 -2.91 -5.32 4.00
N ASN A 150 -2.75 -6.06 5.10
CA ASN A 150 -2.68 -5.51 6.46
C ASN A 150 -1.40 -4.71 6.73
N ALA A 151 -0.29 -5.04 6.06
CA ALA A 151 0.95 -4.27 6.17
C ALA A 151 0.88 -2.92 5.44
N ARG A 152 -0.03 -2.73 4.47
CA ARG A 152 -0.26 -1.42 3.84
C ARG A 152 -0.59 -0.37 4.89
N ARG A 153 -1.56 -0.69 5.76
CA ARG A 153 -1.98 0.10 6.90
C ARG A 153 -2.57 -0.82 7.95
N LYS A 154 -2.11 -0.72 9.20
CA LYS A 154 -2.64 -1.49 10.33
C LYS A 154 -4.16 -1.22 10.46
N PRO A 155 -5.01 -2.22 10.74
CA PRO A 155 -6.46 -2.03 10.85
C PRO A 155 -6.86 -0.85 11.73
N GLU A 156 -6.23 -0.70 12.89
CA GLU A 156 -6.51 0.36 13.86
C GLU A 156 -6.21 1.78 13.31
N LEU A 157 -5.37 1.88 12.28
CA LEU A 157 -5.03 3.13 11.58
C LEU A 157 -5.96 3.44 10.39
N ILE A 158 -6.77 2.49 9.94
CA ILE A 158 -7.68 2.69 8.80
C ILE A 158 -8.88 3.55 9.24
N ASP A 159 -9.24 4.50 8.39
CA ASP A 159 -10.41 5.35 8.52
C ASP A 159 -11.10 5.59 7.16
N GLY A 160 -12.19 6.36 7.16
CA GLY A 160 -12.96 6.65 5.94
C GLY A 160 -12.26 7.54 4.92
N ALA A 161 -11.08 8.10 5.24
CA ALA A 161 -10.28 8.90 4.32
C ALA A 161 -9.05 8.15 3.80
N THR A 162 -8.74 6.96 4.36
CA THR A 162 -7.53 6.21 4.05
C THR A 162 -7.40 5.87 2.56
N PHE A 163 -8.44 5.30 1.95
CA PHE A 163 -8.41 4.93 0.53
C PHE A 163 -9.24 5.89 -0.31
N SER A 164 -8.65 6.42 -1.37
CA SER A 164 -9.31 7.40 -2.23
C SER A 164 -10.54 6.81 -2.91
N LEU A 165 -11.65 7.53 -2.76
CA LEU A 165 -12.94 7.19 -3.37
C LEU A 165 -13.08 7.74 -4.79
N VAL A 166 -12.21 8.68 -5.17
CA VAL A 166 -12.34 9.43 -6.44
C VAL A 166 -11.10 9.34 -7.32
N ASN A 167 -9.91 9.08 -6.76
CA ASN A 167 -8.67 8.96 -7.53
C ASN A 167 -8.30 7.50 -7.77
N PHE A 168 -7.89 7.21 -9.01
CA PHE A 168 -7.27 5.93 -9.40
C PHE A 168 -8.05 4.66 -9.07
N ARG A 169 -9.37 4.79 -8.85
CA ARG A 169 -10.25 3.70 -8.39
C ARG A 169 -9.68 2.96 -7.18
N GLU A 170 -9.01 3.69 -6.29
CA GLU A 170 -8.21 3.07 -5.24
C GLU A 170 -9.07 2.22 -4.30
N ALA A 171 -10.16 2.77 -3.75
CA ALA A 171 -11.05 2.00 -2.89
C ALA A 171 -11.66 0.78 -3.60
N GLU A 172 -12.01 0.89 -4.88
CA GLU A 172 -12.52 -0.24 -5.68
C GLU A 172 -11.48 -1.35 -5.84
N ARG A 173 -10.22 -0.98 -6.13
CA ARG A 173 -9.12 -1.95 -6.25
C ARG A 173 -8.85 -2.65 -4.91
N VAL A 174 -8.84 -1.89 -3.82
CA VAL A 174 -8.63 -2.43 -2.47
C VAL A 174 -9.77 -3.36 -2.06
N GLU A 175 -11.03 -2.99 -2.30
CA GLU A 175 -12.18 -3.89 -2.07
C GLU A 175 -12.12 -5.14 -2.94
N ALA A 176 -11.65 -5.03 -4.18
CA ALA A 176 -11.50 -6.17 -5.10
C ALA A 176 -10.41 -7.14 -4.64
N GLU A 177 -9.26 -6.64 -4.17
CA GLU A 177 -8.17 -7.45 -3.62
C GLU A 177 -8.62 -8.22 -2.37
N TRP A 178 -9.27 -7.54 -1.41
CA TRP A 178 -9.83 -8.20 -0.24
C TRP A 178 -10.94 -9.19 -0.59
N GLY A 179 -11.84 -8.80 -1.50
CA GLY A 179 -12.93 -9.67 -1.95
C GLY A 179 -12.44 -10.92 -2.67
N ASP A 180 -11.28 -10.85 -3.34
CA ASP A 180 -10.65 -12.03 -3.93
C ASP A 180 -10.15 -13.02 -2.87
N LEU A 181 -9.43 -12.54 -1.86
CA LEU A 181 -8.98 -13.37 -0.73
C LEU A 181 -10.18 -13.98 0.02
N GLU A 182 -11.22 -13.18 0.29
CA GLU A 182 -12.43 -13.62 0.98
C GLU A 182 -13.11 -14.78 0.23
N ARG A 183 -13.34 -14.64 -1.08
CA ARG A 183 -13.96 -15.68 -1.92
C ARG A 183 -13.12 -16.96 -1.98
N ARG A 184 -11.81 -16.82 -2.16
CA ARG A 184 -10.91 -17.98 -2.25
C ARG A 184 -10.79 -18.71 -0.92
N ALA A 185 -10.71 -17.98 0.20
CA ALA A 185 -10.74 -18.57 1.54
C ALA A 185 -12.06 -19.30 1.82
N ASP A 186 -13.21 -18.74 1.44
CA ASP A 186 -14.51 -19.40 1.58
C ASP A 186 -14.64 -20.67 0.73
N ALA A 187 -14.15 -20.64 -0.51
CA ALA A 187 -14.14 -21.80 -1.40
C ALA A 187 -13.26 -22.91 -0.84
N LEU A 188 -12.06 -22.55 -0.36
CA LEU A 188 -11.11 -23.52 0.16
C LEU A 188 -11.59 -24.14 1.48
N ARG A 189 -12.17 -23.34 2.39
CA ARG A 189 -12.74 -23.87 3.64
C ARG A 189 -13.77 -24.98 3.41
N LYS A 190 -14.57 -24.86 2.34
CA LYS A 190 -15.56 -25.87 1.95
C LYS A 190 -14.94 -27.14 1.37
N ALA A 191 -13.74 -27.04 0.79
CA ALA A 191 -13.03 -28.14 0.18
C ALA A 191 -12.17 -28.93 1.18
N LEU A 192 -11.71 -28.29 2.25
CA LEU A 192 -10.85 -28.90 3.25
C LEU A 192 -11.56 -29.99 4.08
N PRO A 193 -10.81 -31.04 4.51
CA PRO A 193 -11.31 -32.02 5.47
C PRO A 193 -11.85 -31.35 6.75
N LYS A 194 -12.96 -31.86 7.28
CA LYS A 194 -13.67 -31.21 8.39
C LYS A 194 -12.85 -31.16 9.69
N ASP A 195 -11.95 -32.12 9.88
CA ASP A 195 -11.00 -32.17 11.00
C ASP A 195 -9.89 -31.09 10.92
N GLN A 196 -9.68 -30.48 9.76
CA GLN A 196 -8.78 -29.33 9.58
C GLN A 196 -9.48 -27.98 9.73
N ASP A 197 -10.82 -27.93 9.79
CA ASP A 197 -11.60 -26.68 9.76
C ASP A 197 -11.25 -25.74 10.90
N ASP A 198 -11.05 -26.24 12.12
CA ASP A 198 -10.69 -25.38 13.26
C ASP A 198 -9.30 -24.71 13.08
N ALA A 199 -8.35 -25.43 12.49
CA ALA A 199 -7.02 -24.89 12.18
C ALA A 199 -7.10 -23.89 11.02
N PHE A 200 -7.82 -24.23 9.95
CA PHE A 200 -7.99 -23.34 8.80
C PHE A 200 -8.76 -22.07 9.18
N PHE A 201 -9.80 -22.20 10.00
CA PHE A 201 -10.57 -21.08 10.53
C PHE A 201 -9.63 -20.08 11.20
N GLN A 202 -8.82 -20.54 12.15
CA GLN A 202 -8.06 -19.64 13.00
C GLN A 202 -6.81 -19.07 12.30
N LEU A 203 -6.15 -19.88 11.46
CA LEU A 203 -4.86 -19.52 10.86
C LEU A 203 -5.00 -18.76 9.52
N VAL A 204 -6.11 -18.97 8.79
CA VAL A 204 -6.26 -18.47 7.41
C VAL A 204 -7.58 -17.73 7.22
N TRP A 205 -8.70 -18.39 7.46
CA TRP A 205 -10.01 -17.86 7.10
C TRP A 205 -10.39 -16.61 7.91
N PHE A 206 -10.32 -16.69 9.23
CA PHE A 206 -10.73 -15.60 10.12
C PHE A 206 -9.97 -14.29 9.88
N PRO A 207 -8.62 -14.24 9.86
CA PRO A 207 -7.92 -12.98 9.64
C PRO A 207 -8.28 -12.34 8.29
N ILE A 208 -8.53 -13.14 7.24
CA ILE A 208 -8.98 -12.64 5.94
C ILE A 208 -10.38 -12.04 6.02
N GLN A 209 -11.33 -12.73 6.64
CA GLN A 209 -12.71 -12.27 6.75
C GLN A 209 -12.81 -11.01 7.61
N ALA A 210 -12.11 -11.00 8.75
CA ALA A 210 -12.07 -9.88 9.68
C ALA A 210 -11.44 -8.64 9.05
N SER A 211 -10.25 -8.75 8.45
CA SER A 211 -9.60 -7.61 7.77
C SER A 211 -10.37 -7.13 6.53
N THR A 212 -11.01 -8.04 5.78
CA THR A 212 -11.92 -7.66 4.68
C THR A 212 -13.12 -6.87 5.19
N ASN A 213 -13.75 -7.34 6.27
CA ASN A 213 -14.90 -6.67 6.89
C ASN A 213 -14.52 -5.27 7.38
N HIS A 214 -13.42 -5.17 8.10
CA HIS A 214 -12.91 -3.91 8.67
C HIS A 214 -12.57 -2.88 7.59
N THR A 215 -11.90 -3.30 6.52
CA THR A 215 -11.57 -2.41 5.39
C THR A 215 -12.83 -1.91 4.70
N ARG A 216 -13.81 -2.80 4.45
CA ARG A 216 -15.10 -2.41 3.86
C ARG A 216 -15.92 -1.50 4.77
N LEU A 217 -15.84 -1.68 6.09
CA LEU A 217 -16.53 -0.85 7.08
C LEU A 217 -16.11 0.61 6.92
N TYR A 218 -14.79 0.86 6.87
CA TYR A 218 -14.28 2.21 6.74
C TYR A 218 -14.44 2.79 5.32
N ILE A 219 -14.33 1.98 4.26
CA ILE A 219 -14.66 2.44 2.90
C ILE A 219 -16.14 2.84 2.81
N ALA A 220 -17.06 2.07 3.41
CA ALA A 220 -18.48 2.42 3.48
C ALA A 220 -18.71 3.71 4.28
N ALA A 221 -18.01 3.90 5.41
CA ALA A 221 -18.07 5.15 6.18
C ALA A 221 -17.57 6.36 5.37
N GLY A 222 -16.47 6.20 4.63
CA GLY A 222 -15.95 7.21 3.71
C GLY A 222 -16.94 7.55 2.60
N ARG A 223 -17.54 6.53 1.97
CA ARG A 223 -18.59 6.70 0.95
C ARG A 223 -19.80 7.41 1.54
N ASN A 224 -20.30 7.00 2.69
CA ASN A 224 -21.39 7.69 3.38
C ASN A 224 -21.10 9.18 3.55
N ALA A 225 -19.93 9.54 4.09
CA ALA A 225 -19.55 10.93 4.32
C ALA A 225 -19.44 11.73 3.01
N LEU A 226 -18.85 11.13 1.96
CA LEU A 226 -18.74 11.76 0.64
C LEU A 226 -20.12 11.95 0.00
N TYR A 227 -20.96 10.91 0.03
CA TYR A 227 -22.25 10.87 -0.64
C TYR A 227 -23.23 11.83 0.06
N ALA A 228 -23.13 11.96 1.38
CA ALA A 228 -23.89 12.94 2.14
C ALA A 228 -23.54 14.38 1.74
N LYS A 229 -22.25 14.70 1.57
CA LYS A 229 -21.81 16.02 1.07
C LYS A 229 -22.31 16.31 -0.36
N GLN A 230 -22.52 15.27 -1.16
CA GLN A 230 -23.07 15.37 -2.52
C GLN A 230 -24.61 15.49 -2.55
N GLY A 231 -25.28 15.35 -1.40
CA GLY A 231 -26.74 15.29 -1.31
C GLY A 231 -27.32 14.04 -1.98
N ARG A 232 -26.56 12.95 -1.99
CA ARG A 232 -26.88 11.70 -2.71
C ARG A 232 -27.63 10.73 -1.80
N MET A 233 -28.75 10.18 -2.30
CA MET A 233 -29.58 9.26 -1.51
C MET A 233 -28.84 7.99 -1.09
N ALA A 234 -27.91 7.51 -1.90
CA ALA A 234 -27.05 6.37 -1.59
C ALA A 234 -26.22 6.52 -0.30
N ALA A 235 -26.10 7.73 0.26
CA ALA A 235 -25.50 7.92 1.57
C ALA A 235 -26.23 7.08 2.64
N ASN A 236 -27.55 6.96 2.55
CA ASN A 236 -28.35 6.19 3.51
C ASN A 236 -28.09 4.68 3.38
N ASP A 237 -27.88 4.18 2.16
CA ASP A 237 -27.52 2.77 1.94
C ASP A 237 -26.13 2.46 2.49
N GLU A 238 -25.18 3.37 2.31
CA GLU A 238 -23.84 3.24 2.91
C GLU A 238 -23.90 3.34 4.44
N ALA A 239 -24.80 4.13 5.03
CA ALA A 239 -25.01 4.15 6.49
C ALA A 239 -25.53 2.79 7.00
N ALA A 240 -26.49 2.19 6.30
CA ALA A 240 -26.97 0.85 6.63
C ALA A 240 -25.88 -0.21 6.46
N LYS A 241 -25.04 -0.09 5.43
CA LYS A 241 -23.88 -0.96 5.19
C LYS A 241 -22.83 -0.85 6.31
N VAL A 242 -22.56 0.36 6.80
CA VAL A 242 -21.68 0.58 7.97
C VAL A 242 -22.20 -0.20 9.17
N GLN A 243 -23.50 -0.08 9.50
CA GLN A 243 -24.08 -0.83 10.62
C GLN A 243 -23.99 -2.36 10.39
N ALA A 244 -24.32 -2.84 9.19
CA ALA A 244 -24.28 -4.27 8.89
C ALA A 244 -22.86 -4.87 8.98
N LEU A 245 -21.84 -4.11 8.56
CA LEU A 245 -20.44 -4.50 8.66
C LEU A 245 -19.93 -4.45 10.11
N PHE A 246 -20.36 -3.47 10.90
CA PHE A 246 -20.08 -3.41 12.33
C PHE A 246 -20.71 -4.60 13.08
N ASP A 247 -21.95 -4.95 12.76
CA ASP A 247 -22.60 -6.13 13.35
C ASP A 247 -21.93 -7.43 12.89
N ARG A 248 -21.43 -7.48 11.64
CA ARG A 248 -20.67 -8.64 11.13
C ARG A 248 -19.36 -8.83 11.87
N ASP A 249 -18.68 -7.74 12.23
CA ASP A 249 -17.46 -7.79 13.04
C ASP A 249 -17.70 -8.52 14.37
N ALA A 250 -18.72 -8.08 15.12
CA ALA A 250 -19.10 -8.70 16.39
C ALA A 250 -19.46 -10.19 16.23
N ARG A 251 -20.10 -10.57 15.11
CA ARG A 251 -20.39 -11.98 14.81
C ARG A 251 -19.12 -12.79 14.53
N LEU A 252 -18.16 -12.24 13.81
CA LEU A 252 -16.87 -12.92 13.58
C LEU A 252 -16.16 -13.16 14.91
N VAL A 253 -16.08 -12.14 15.77
CA VAL A 253 -15.50 -12.25 17.11
C VAL A 253 -16.20 -13.33 17.94
N GLN A 254 -17.54 -13.38 17.90
CA GLN A 254 -18.32 -14.41 18.60
C GLN A 254 -18.00 -15.82 18.06
N GLN A 255 -17.92 -16.01 16.74
CA GLN A 255 -17.56 -17.30 16.14
C GLN A 255 -16.19 -17.79 16.61
N TRP A 256 -15.21 -16.90 16.68
CA TRP A 256 -13.89 -17.25 17.19
C TRP A 256 -13.91 -17.58 18.69
N ASN A 257 -14.48 -16.70 19.51
CA ASN A 257 -14.37 -16.81 20.96
C ASN A 257 -15.25 -17.93 21.55
N HIS A 258 -16.36 -18.28 20.90
CA HIS A 258 -17.35 -19.18 21.48
C HIS A 258 -17.66 -20.43 20.65
N ASP A 259 -17.61 -20.35 19.31
CA ASP A 259 -18.04 -21.47 18.46
C ASP A 259 -16.85 -22.36 18.04
N LEU A 260 -15.72 -21.75 17.71
CA LEU A 260 -14.51 -22.43 17.27
C LEU A 260 -13.99 -23.42 18.32
N ALA A 261 -13.83 -24.68 17.92
CA ALA A 261 -13.29 -25.75 18.77
C ALA A 261 -13.93 -25.84 20.17
N GLY A 262 -15.25 -25.58 20.29
CA GLY A 262 -15.95 -25.58 21.57
C GLY A 262 -15.55 -24.43 22.52
N GLY A 263 -15.09 -23.30 21.97
CA GLY A 263 -14.67 -22.13 22.74
C GLY A 263 -13.25 -22.24 23.30
N LYS A 264 -12.37 -23.05 22.69
CA LYS A 264 -10.98 -23.26 23.11
C LYS A 264 -10.18 -21.96 23.24
N TRP A 265 -10.44 -21.00 22.36
CA TRP A 265 -9.70 -19.73 22.25
C TRP A 265 -10.52 -18.52 22.72
N ARG A 266 -11.36 -18.72 23.72
CA ARG A 266 -12.19 -17.64 24.28
C ARG A 266 -11.34 -16.43 24.65
N GLU A 267 -11.89 -15.25 24.38
CA GLU A 267 -11.29 -13.92 24.56
C GLU A 267 -10.11 -13.54 23.66
N MET A 268 -9.57 -14.46 22.85
CA MET A 268 -8.43 -14.15 21.97
C MET A 268 -8.75 -13.10 20.89
N MET A 269 -10.03 -12.89 20.56
CA MET A 269 -10.47 -11.84 19.62
C MET A 269 -11.25 -10.71 20.29
N SER A 270 -11.10 -10.51 21.60
CA SER A 270 -11.82 -9.47 22.37
C SER A 270 -11.14 -8.09 22.33
N GLN A 271 -9.99 -7.95 21.66
CA GLN A 271 -9.27 -6.69 21.51
C GLN A 271 -10.10 -5.65 20.73
N THR A 272 -10.31 -4.47 21.30
CA THR A 272 -10.98 -3.34 20.63
C THR A 272 -10.14 -2.85 19.44
N HIS A 273 -10.75 -2.72 18.27
CA HIS A 273 -10.04 -2.37 17.02
C HIS A 273 -10.80 -1.34 16.15
N ILE A 274 -12.02 -0.95 16.52
CA ILE A 274 -12.85 0.02 15.77
C ILE A 274 -13.11 1.26 16.64
N GLY A 275 -12.86 2.45 16.08
CA GLY A 275 -13.20 3.72 16.72
C GLY A 275 -12.03 4.47 17.37
N TYR A 276 -10.79 4.18 16.97
CA TYR A 276 -9.61 4.90 17.45
C TYR A 276 -9.65 6.37 17.02
N THR A 277 -9.48 7.28 17.99
CA THR A 277 -9.35 8.74 17.78
C THR A 277 -8.03 9.29 18.32
N SER A 278 -7.24 8.45 18.99
CA SER A 278 -5.92 8.79 19.55
C SER A 278 -4.93 7.64 19.29
N TRP A 279 -3.79 7.65 19.97
CA TRP A 279 -2.86 6.51 19.93
C TRP A 279 -3.46 5.26 20.61
N GLN A 280 -4.29 5.45 21.63
CA GLN A 280 -4.90 4.39 22.46
C GLN A 280 -6.32 4.05 21.99
N GLN A 281 -6.71 2.79 22.21
CA GLN A 281 -8.05 2.26 21.93
C GLN A 281 -9.15 2.93 22.76
N PRO A 282 -10.39 3.00 22.24
CA PRO A 282 -11.57 3.25 23.06
C PRO A 282 -11.88 2.04 23.97
N SER A 283 -12.70 2.24 25.01
CA SER A 283 -13.08 1.16 25.93
C SER A 283 -13.88 0.02 25.26
N THR A 284 -14.57 0.31 24.16
CA THR A 284 -15.33 -0.66 23.35
C THR A 284 -15.21 -0.30 21.87
N ASN A 285 -15.51 -1.23 20.97
CA ASN A 285 -15.69 -0.92 19.55
C ASN A 285 -16.81 0.12 19.38
N ILE A 286 -16.55 1.16 18.57
CA ILE A 286 -17.51 2.25 18.30
C ILE A 286 -17.86 2.25 16.82
N VAL A 287 -19.15 2.15 16.48
CA VAL A 287 -19.60 2.24 15.10
C VAL A 287 -19.14 3.57 14.47
N PRO A 288 -18.53 3.56 13.26
CA PRO A 288 -18.14 4.79 12.59
C PRO A 288 -19.34 5.73 12.39
N ALA A 289 -19.11 7.03 12.57
CA ALA A 289 -20.17 8.03 12.41
C ALA A 289 -20.70 8.06 10.96
N THR A 290 -22.03 8.08 10.82
CA THR A 290 -22.71 8.14 9.53
C THR A 290 -23.67 9.32 9.46
N MET A 291 -23.89 9.85 8.26
CA MET A 291 -24.84 10.91 7.96
C MET A 291 -26.04 10.35 7.19
N THR A 292 -27.23 10.90 7.41
CA THR A 292 -28.44 10.60 6.62
C THR A 292 -28.80 11.78 5.73
N VAL A 293 -29.25 11.49 4.51
CA VAL A 293 -29.69 12.48 3.52
C VAL A 293 -31.21 12.40 3.37
N ALA A 294 -31.88 13.55 3.47
CA ALA A 294 -33.29 13.67 3.16
C ALA A 294 -33.49 13.82 1.64
N PRO A 295 -34.55 13.24 1.06
CA PRO A 295 -34.87 13.41 -0.35
C PRO A 295 -35.02 14.89 -0.74
N SER A 296 -34.45 15.27 -1.88
CA SER A 296 -34.61 16.58 -2.52
C SER A 296 -34.86 16.43 -4.02
N THR A 297 -35.03 17.54 -4.75
CA THR A 297 -35.33 17.50 -6.18
C THR A 297 -34.06 17.46 -7.04
N GLY A 298 -34.16 16.81 -8.20
CA GLY A 298 -33.12 16.78 -9.22
C GLY A 298 -32.12 15.64 -9.10
N PHE A 299 -31.02 15.79 -9.84
CA PHE A 299 -29.94 14.81 -9.94
C PHE A 299 -28.59 15.50 -9.74
N GLY A 300 -27.56 14.70 -9.50
CA GLY A 300 -26.18 15.15 -9.45
C GLY A 300 -25.29 14.35 -10.41
N VAL A 301 -24.17 14.97 -10.77
CA VAL A 301 -23.10 14.36 -11.56
C VAL A 301 -21.80 14.57 -10.81
N VAL A 302 -21.02 13.51 -10.65
CA VAL A 302 -19.65 13.55 -10.12
C VAL A 302 -18.73 12.86 -11.12
N ILE A 303 -17.48 13.29 -11.18
CA ILE A 303 -16.50 12.74 -12.10
C ILE A 303 -15.27 12.22 -11.38
N GLU A 304 -14.55 11.31 -12.03
CA GLU A 304 -13.26 10.83 -11.56
C GLU A 304 -12.33 12.00 -11.18
N GLY A 305 -11.71 11.87 -10.01
CA GLY A 305 -10.82 12.87 -9.44
C GLY A 305 -11.47 14.04 -8.72
N GLN A 306 -12.81 14.11 -8.66
CA GLN A 306 -13.53 15.19 -7.97
C GLN A 306 -14.53 14.65 -6.94
N GLY A 307 -14.46 15.15 -5.71
CA GLY A 307 -15.41 14.78 -4.65
C GLY A 307 -16.71 15.57 -4.67
N ALA A 308 -16.72 16.77 -5.25
CA ALA A 308 -17.89 17.64 -5.33
C ALA A 308 -18.73 17.33 -6.58
N ALA A 309 -20.03 17.60 -6.50
CA ALA A 309 -20.90 17.53 -7.68
C ALA A 309 -20.55 18.64 -8.69
N VAL A 310 -20.69 18.30 -9.98
CA VAL A 310 -20.41 19.19 -11.11
C VAL A 310 -21.69 19.95 -11.47
N ASP A 311 -21.71 21.26 -11.23
CA ASP A 311 -22.84 22.13 -11.55
C ASP A 311 -22.62 23.05 -12.77
N ALA A 312 -21.37 23.47 -13.04
CA ALA A 312 -21.02 24.41 -14.12
C ALA A 312 -20.19 23.76 -15.25
N GLY A 313 -20.18 22.43 -15.29
CA GLY A 313 -19.36 21.62 -16.18
C GLY A 313 -17.92 21.43 -15.69
N ALA A 314 -17.31 20.31 -16.09
CA ALA A 314 -15.98 19.92 -15.66
C ALA A 314 -15.28 19.03 -16.70
N ASP A 315 -13.95 19.02 -16.65
CA ASP A 315 -13.11 18.16 -17.49
C ASP A 315 -12.80 16.86 -16.76
N LEU A 316 -12.97 15.73 -17.45
CA LEU A 316 -12.43 14.47 -16.99
C LEU A 316 -10.90 14.52 -16.97
N PRO A 317 -10.25 13.77 -16.05
CA PRO A 317 -8.84 13.47 -16.20
C PRO A 317 -8.57 12.91 -17.62
N PRO A 318 -7.47 13.32 -18.29
CA PRO A 318 -7.29 13.00 -19.69
C PRO A 318 -7.35 11.51 -20.01
N LEU A 319 -7.94 11.19 -21.16
CA LEU A 319 -7.86 9.89 -21.82
C LEU A 319 -6.81 9.99 -22.92
N ALA A 320 -5.69 9.29 -22.77
CA ALA A 320 -4.63 9.30 -23.76
C ALA A 320 -4.47 7.92 -24.41
N ARG A 321 -4.05 7.90 -25.68
CA ARG A 321 -3.70 6.64 -26.36
C ARG A 321 -2.60 5.95 -25.57
N ASN A 322 -2.77 4.64 -25.35
CA ASN A 322 -1.91 3.83 -24.48
C ASN A 322 -1.91 4.29 -23.01
N GLY A 323 -2.90 5.06 -22.56
CA GLY A 323 -3.11 5.40 -21.16
C GLY A 323 -4.09 4.46 -20.48
N VAL A 324 -4.85 4.98 -19.52
CA VAL A 324 -5.93 4.22 -18.88
C VAL A 324 -7.03 3.84 -19.88
N ALA A 325 -7.68 2.69 -19.67
CA ALA A 325 -8.70 2.17 -20.57
C ALA A 325 -9.99 3.01 -20.59
N SER A 326 -10.39 3.56 -19.44
CA SER A 326 -11.57 4.38 -19.29
C SER A 326 -11.43 5.39 -18.15
N ARG A 327 -12.31 6.39 -18.16
CA ARG A 327 -12.62 7.28 -17.03
C ARG A 327 -14.09 7.09 -16.66
N TRP A 328 -14.49 7.50 -15.47
CA TRP A 328 -15.88 7.36 -15.05
C TRP A 328 -16.58 8.68 -14.70
N ILE A 329 -17.90 8.66 -14.89
CA ILE A 329 -18.85 9.67 -14.44
C ILE A 329 -19.93 8.96 -13.63
N ASP A 330 -20.20 9.42 -12.41
CA ASP A 330 -21.33 8.95 -11.62
C ASP A 330 -22.50 9.92 -11.76
N VAL A 331 -23.67 9.39 -12.13
CA VAL A 331 -24.94 10.11 -12.20
C VAL A 331 -25.87 9.54 -11.14
N PHE A 332 -26.43 10.41 -10.29
CA PHE A 332 -27.16 9.97 -9.10
C PHE A 332 -28.40 10.79 -8.79
N ALA A 333 -29.36 10.14 -8.13
CA ALA A 333 -30.60 10.77 -7.68
C ALA A 333 -30.37 11.56 -6.38
N ARG A 334 -31.00 12.73 -6.28
CA ARG A 334 -31.20 13.41 -4.99
C ARG A 334 -32.58 13.16 -4.39
N GLY A 335 -33.54 12.67 -5.19
CA GLY A 335 -34.91 12.37 -4.77
C GLY A 335 -35.14 10.90 -4.42
N ALA A 336 -36.30 10.63 -3.79
CA ALA A 336 -36.74 9.29 -3.42
C ALA A 336 -37.36 8.58 -4.64
N GLY A 337 -36.52 8.09 -5.55
CA GLY A 337 -36.99 7.33 -6.71
C GLY A 337 -35.90 7.09 -7.75
N PRO A 338 -36.12 6.16 -8.69
CA PRO A 338 -35.17 5.91 -9.77
C PRO A 338 -34.98 7.16 -10.62
N LEU A 339 -33.73 7.44 -10.99
CA LEU A 339 -33.40 8.57 -11.84
C LEU A 339 -33.51 8.18 -13.32
N ALA A 340 -34.47 8.79 -14.03
CA ALA A 340 -34.46 8.80 -15.49
C ALA A 340 -33.58 9.96 -16.00
N PHE A 341 -32.58 9.65 -16.82
CA PHE A 341 -31.73 10.64 -17.46
C PHE A 341 -31.34 10.17 -18.87
N SER A 342 -30.87 11.11 -19.69
CA SER A 342 -30.30 10.80 -21.01
C SER A 342 -28.88 11.32 -21.09
N VAL A 343 -28.03 10.61 -21.84
CA VAL A 343 -26.64 10.99 -22.08
C VAL A 343 -26.42 11.08 -23.57
N LYS A 344 -25.81 12.17 -24.02
CA LYS A 344 -25.51 12.40 -25.44
C LYS A 344 -24.09 12.92 -25.60
N THR A 345 -23.42 12.44 -26.64
CA THR A 345 -22.20 13.05 -27.17
C THR A 345 -22.34 13.15 -28.69
N ALA A 346 -21.75 14.18 -29.28
CA ALA A 346 -21.73 14.35 -30.74
C ALA A 346 -20.66 13.46 -31.41
N GLU A 347 -19.73 12.92 -30.63
CA GLU A 347 -18.53 12.26 -31.11
C GLU A 347 -18.71 10.73 -31.20
N PRO A 348 -18.77 10.13 -32.40
CA PRO A 348 -19.02 8.69 -32.56
C PRO A 348 -17.85 7.81 -32.07
N TRP A 349 -16.65 8.38 -31.94
CA TRP A 349 -15.45 7.71 -31.44
C TRP A 349 -15.36 7.72 -29.91
N LEU A 350 -16.21 8.48 -29.22
CA LEU A 350 -16.29 8.49 -27.76
C LEU A 350 -17.38 7.52 -27.30
N LYS A 351 -16.97 6.47 -26.58
CA LYS A 351 -17.86 5.39 -26.12
C LYS A 351 -18.28 5.64 -24.68
N LEU A 352 -19.59 5.62 -24.46
CA LEU A 352 -20.21 5.75 -23.14
C LEU A 352 -20.95 4.44 -22.86
N ALA A 353 -20.53 3.70 -21.84
CA ALA A 353 -21.14 2.45 -21.45
C ALA A 353 -21.56 2.51 -19.97
N PRO A 354 -22.69 1.90 -19.56
CA PRO A 354 -22.96 1.72 -18.15
C PRO A 354 -21.86 0.87 -17.51
N GLY A 355 -21.37 1.31 -16.36
CA GLY A 355 -20.51 0.51 -15.50
C GLY A 355 -21.29 -0.60 -14.79
N PRO A 356 -20.64 -1.34 -13.87
CA PRO A 356 -21.33 -2.32 -13.03
C PRO A 356 -22.51 -1.68 -12.31
N ALA A 357 -23.66 -2.38 -12.29
CA ALA A 357 -24.86 -1.90 -11.62
C ALA A 357 -24.57 -1.69 -10.12
N ALA A 358 -24.83 -0.49 -9.63
CA ALA A 358 -24.73 -0.19 -8.21
C ALA A 358 -26.05 -0.53 -7.50
N ALA A 359 -25.96 -1.21 -6.36
CA ALA A 359 -27.14 -1.60 -5.57
C ALA A 359 -27.91 -0.41 -5.01
N ASN A 360 -27.28 0.77 -4.95
CA ASN A 360 -27.83 2.02 -4.42
C ASN A 360 -28.63 2.84 -5.45
N GLY A 361 -28.76 2.35 -6.69
CA GLY A 361 -29.50 3.03 -7.76
C GLY A 361 -28.74 4.14 -8.49
N ASP A 362 -27.49 4.43 -8.12
CA ASP A 362 -26.63 5.33 -8.89
C ASP A 362 -26.18 4.66 -10.20
N THR A 363 -25.97 5.46 -11.24
CA THR A 363 -25.45 4.95 -12.52
C THR A 363 -24.05 5.48 -12.75
N ARG A 364 -23.08 4.56 -12.80
CA ARG A 364 -21.75 4.85 -13.34
C ARG A 364 -21.76 4.75 -14.86
N LEU A 365 -21.14 5.72 -15.52
CA LEU A 365 -20.86 5.72 -16.95
C LEU A 365 -19.34 5.61 -17.14
N GLU A 366 -18.93 4.56 -17.85
CA GLU A 366 -17.57 4.36 -18.32
C GLU A 366 -17.37 5.10 -19.65
N VAL A 367 -16.42 6.03 -19.67
CA VAL A 367 -16.03 6.86 -20.81
C VAL A 367 -14.73 6.31 -21.38
N SER A 368 -14.78 5.81 -22.61
CA SER A 368 -13.63 5.24 -23.31
C SER A 368 -13.56 5.75 -24.76
N VAL A 369 -12.43 5.50 -25.43
CA VAL A 369 -12.16 6.04 -26.78
C VAL A 369 -11.93 4.90 -27.75
N ASP A 370 -12.61 4.95 -28.90
CA ASP A 370 -12.22 4.16 -30.07
C ASP A 370 -11.04 4.83 -30.76
N TRP A 371 -9.84 4.39 -30.41
CA TRP A 371 -8.60 4.98 -30.91
C TRP A 371 -8.44 4.86 -32.44
N ASN A 372 -9.15 3.96 -33.12
CA ASN A 372 -9.02 3.81 -34.58
C ASN A 372 -9.81 4.86 -35.36
N THR A 373 -10.88 5.38 -34.78
CA THR A 373 -11.76 6.39 -35.40
C THR A 373 -11.63 7.77 -34.77
N ALA A 374 -11.05 7.88 -33.57
CA ALA A 374 -10.79 9.16 -32.94
C ALA A 374 -9.84 10.02 -33.80
N PRO A 375 -10.11 11.33 -33.97
CA PRO A 375 -9.20 12.23 -34.67
C PRO A 375 -7.80 12.26 -34.03
N ILE A 376 -6.75 12.47 -34.83
CA ILE A 376 -5.37 12.56 -34.32
C ILE A 376 -5.17 13.89 -33.59
N GLY A 377 -4.40 13.87 -32.50
CA GLY A 377 -4.06 15.04 -31.69
C GLY A 377 -4.94 15.23 -30.46
N MET A 378 -4.97 16.46 -29.94
CA MET A 378 -5.76 16.83 -28.76
C MET A 378 -7.17 17.23 -29.15
N HIS A 379 -8.17 16.59 -28.54
CA HIS A 379 -9.59 16.85 -28.77
C HIS A 379 -10.34 16.99 -27.45
N ARG A 380 -11.38 17.81 -27.48
CA ARG A 380 -12.29 18.01 -26.34
C ARG A 380 -13.70 17.67 -26.80
N ALA A 381 -14.30 16.68 -26.17
CA ALA A 381 -15.62 16.18 -26.54
C ALA A 381 -16.62 16.41 -25.41
N ALA A 382 -17.73 17.07 -25.71
CA ALA A 382 -18.79 17.30 -24.73
C ALA A 382 -19.66 16.05 -24.54
N ILE A 383 -19.99 15.76 -23.29
CA ILE A 383 -20.92 14.74 -22.83
C ILE A 383 -22.03 15.47 -22.08
N ALA A 384 -23.21 15.59 -22.70
CA ALA A 384 -24.38 16.21 -22.11
C ALA A 384 -25.20 15.16 -21.36
N ILE A 385 -25.40 15.37 -20.06
CA ILE A 385 -26.22 14.53 -19.18
C ILE A 385 -27.46 15.35 -18.81
N THR A 386 -28.63 14.91 -19.28
CA THR A 386 -29.90 15.63 -19.10
C THR A 386 -30.82 14.85 -18.18
N GLY A 387 -31.20 15.48 -17.06
CA GLY A 387 -32.15 14.94 -16.10
C GLY A 387 -33.61 15.08 -16.56
N PRO A 388 -34.56 14.59 -15.74
CA PRO A 388 -35.98 14.55 -16.09
C PRO A 388 -36.64 15.93 -16.11
N ASP A 389 -36.06 16.91 -15.41
CA ASP A 389 -36.47 18.32 -15.38
C ASP A 389 -35.95 19.12 -16.59
N GLY A 390 -35.23 18.47 -17.53
CA GLY A 390 -34.59 19.11 -18.66
C GLY A 390 -33.28 19.83 -18.32
N LYS A 391 -32.86 19.86 -17.05
CA LYS A 391 -31.57 20.42 -16.65
C LYS A 391 -30.44 19.55 -17.23
N ALA A 392 -29.46 20.18 -17.86
CA ALA A 392 -28.30 19.52 -18.42
C ALA A 392 -27.03 19.87 -17.65
N VAL A 393 -26.19 18.86 -17.40
CA VAL A 393 -24.82 19.01 -16.92
C VAL A 393 -23.88 18.53 -18.03
N THR A 394 -22.89 19.34 -18.36
CA THR A 394 -21.92 19.00 -19.42
C THR A 394 -20.59 18.60 -18.80
N VAL A 395 -20.16 17.37 -19.06
CA VAL A 395 -18.80 16.90 -18.75
C VAL A 395 -17.99 16.90 -20.04
N THR A 396 -16.72 17.29 -19.98
CA THR A 396 -15.83 17.29 -21.15
C THR A 396 -14.83 16.15 -21.05
N ALA A 397 -14.82 15.25 -22.03
CA ALA A 397 -13.74 14.29 -22.22
C ALA A 397 -12.56 14.98 -22.91
N VAL A 398 -11.40 15.02 -22.25
CA VAL A 398 -10.15 15.50 -22.82
C VAL A 398 -9.38 14.30 -23.38
N VAL A 399 -9.21 14.26 -24.71
CA VAL A 399 -8.64 13.10 -25.41
C VAL A 399 -7.35 13.47 -26.11
N ASP A 400 -6.28 12.74 -25.79
CA ASP A 400 -5.00 12.80 -26.47
C ASP A 400 -4.81 11.56 -27.35
N ASN A 401 -5.00 11.75 -28.65
CA ASN A 401 -4.76 10.73 -29.65
C ASN A 401 -3.50 11.04 -30.47
N GLY A 402 -2.43 11.52 -29.84
CA GLY A 402 -1.11 11.67 -30.45
C GLY A 402 -0.37 10.33 -30.57
N PRO A 403 -0.29 9.69 -31.75
CA PRO A 403 0.42 8.42 -31.89
C PRO A 403 1.92 8.63 -31.66
N ARG A 404 2.50 7.83 -30.76
CA ARG A 404 3.93 7.83 -30.47
C ARG A 404 4.58 6.50 -30.85
N LYS A 405 5.77 6.58 -31.44
CA LYS A 405 6.62 5.41 -31.70
C LYS A 405 7.41 5.08 -30.44
N VAL A 406 6.84 4.25 -29.57
CA VAL A 406 7.48 3.82 -28.31
C VAL A 406 8.32 2.54 -28.54
N ALA A 407 9.46 2.34 -27.89
CA ALA A 407 10.18 1.06 -28.01
C ALA A 407 9.53 -0.05 -27.16
N LYS A 408 9.74 -1.33 -27.50
CA LYS A 408 9.27 -2.46 -26.68
C LYS A 408 9.94 -2.43 -25.29
N GLY A 409 9.17 -2.74 -24.25
CA GLY A 409 9.64 -2.82 -22.86
C GLY A 409 9.72 -1.46 -22.15
N VAL A 410 9.26 -0.38 -22.78
CA VAL A 410 9.29 0.99 -22.24
C VAL A 410 7.96 1.35 -21.59
N PHE A 411 8.01 1.99 -20.42
CA PHE A 411 6.85 2.54 -19.74
C PHE A 411 6.40 3.85 -20.36
N ILE A 412 5.08 4.05 -20.51
CA ILE A 412 4.54 5.16 -21.31
C ILE A 412 3.85 6.19 -20.42
N GLU A 413 4.32 7.44 -20.46
CA GLU A 413 3.60 8.56 -19.85
C GLU A 413 2.38 8.89 -20.71
N ALA A 414 1.15 8.54 -20.30
CA ALA A 414 -0.05 8.77 -21.11
C ALA A 414 -1.27 9.16 -20.24
N GLY A 415 -1.68 10.43 -20.32
CA GLY A 415 -2.97 10.89 -19.79
C GLY A 415 -3.06 10.99 -18.26
N GLY A 416 -1.93 11.02 -17.56
CA GLY A 416 -1.89 11.13 -16.10
C GLY A 416 -0.55 10.66 -15.52
N PRO A 417 -0.46 10.54 -14.19
CA PRO A 417 0.73 10.01 -13.53
C PRO A 417 1.08 8.60 -14.01
N LEU A 418 2.36 8.35 -14.26
CA LEU A 418 2.90 7.05 -14.64
C LEU A 418 3.56 6.42 -13.43
N ALA A 419 3.09 5.25 -13.01
CA ALA A 419 3.74 4.49 -11.95
C ALA A 419 4.45 3.24 -12.46
N ILE A 420 5.52 2.86 -11.77
CA ILE A 420 6.41 1.75 -12.14
C ILE A 420 6.80 1.03 -10.84
N GLU A 421 6.56 -0.27 -10.75
CA GLU A 421 7.03 -1.09 -9.63
C GLU A 421 8.56 -1.21 -9.70
N ALA A 422 9.24 -1.19 -8.55
CA ALA A 422 10.71 -1.15 -8.53
C ALA A 422 11.36 -2.38 -9.18
N GLU A 423 10.73 -3.56 -9.12
CA GLU A 423 11.26 -4.75 -9.79
C GLU A 423 11.18 -4.68 -11.33
N HIS A 424 10.34 -3.82 -11.88
CA HIS A 424 10.16 -3.69 -13.33
C HIS A 424 11.18 -2.76 -13.99
N HIS A 425 12.37 -2.63 -13.39
CA HIS A 425 13.51 -2.02 -14.03
C HIS A 425 13.83 -2.69 -15.38
N ALA A 426 14.32 -1.92 -16.35
CA ALA A 426 14.84 -2.46 -17.60
C ALA A 426 16.17 -3.18 -17.40
N ARG A 427 16.96 -2.75 -16.41
CA ARG A 427 18.26 -3.36 -16.08
C ARG A 427 18.65 -3.07 -14.64
N ALA A 428 19.18 -4.09 -13.96
CA ALA A 428 19.90 -3.95 -12.70
C ALA A 428 21.39 -4.17 -12.96
N THR A 429 22.23 -3.20 -12.59
CA THR A 429 23.69 -3.28 -12.73
C THR A 429 24.33 -3.37 -11.35
N GLY A 430 25.09 -4.43 -11.11
CA GLY A 430 25.92 -4.60 -9.92
C GLY A 430 27.38 -4.19 -10.18
N THR A 431 28.08 -3.77 -9.12
CA THR A 431 29.49 -3.36 -9.16
C THR A 431 30.15 -3.66 -7.82
N GLY A 432 31.43 -4.04 -7.81
CA GLY A 432 32.20 -4.21 -6.57
C GLY A 432 31.67 -5.32 -5.65
N GLY A 433 31.13 -6.40 -6.23
CA GLY A 433 30.54 -7.51 -5.47
C GLY A 433 29.17 -7.21 -4.87
N VAL A 434 28.57 -6.07 -5.21
CA VAL A 434 27.21 -5.69 -4.78
C VAL A 434 26.23 -5.92 -5.92
N SER A 435 25.16 -6.67 -5.65
CA SER A 435 24.07 -6.96 -6.58
C SER A 435 22.73 -6.47 -6.06
N TRP A 436 21.82 -6.17 -6.97
CA TRP A 436 20.42 -5.90 -6.65
C TRP A 436 19.66 -7.21 -6.41
N THR A 437 18.71 -7.16 -5.52
CA THR A 437 17.90 -8.30 -5.09
C THR A 437 16.47 -7.84 -4.92
N THR A 438 15.56 -8.56 -5.59
CA THR A 438 14.11 -8.39 -5.44
C THR A 438 13.62 -9.30 -4.32
N ILE A 439 12.85 -8.73 -3.40
CA ILE A 439 12.18 -9.41 -2.30
C ILE A 439 10.69 -9.43 -2.66
N PRO A 440 10.17 -10.57 -3.17
CA PRO A 440 8.80 -10.65 -3.68
C PRO A 440 7.81 -10.40 -2.56
N GLY A 441 6.71 -9.69 -2.83
CA GLY A 441 5.65 -9.45 -1.84
C GLY A 441 5.97 -8.42 -0.75
N LEU A 442 7.23 -8.00 -0.58
CA LEU A 442 7.63 -6.97 0.39
C LEU A 442 7.04 -5.59 0.03
N GLY A 443 6.59 -4.86 1.04
CA GLY A 443 6.07 -3.50 0.89
C GLY A 443 4.58 -3.50 0.55
N ARG A 444 4.12 -2.41 -0.05
CA ARG A 444 2.67 -2.12 -0.15
C ARG A 444 2.00 -2.68 -1.40
N THR A 445 2.76 -2.98 -2.46
CA THR A 445 2.26 -3.36 -3.79
C THR A 445 2.78 -4.73 -4.26
N LEU A 446 3.91 -4.74 -4.99
CA LEU A 446 4.41 -5.92 -5.71
C LEU A 446 5.63 -6.54 -5.01
N SER A 447 6.66 -5.75 -4.74
CA SER A 447 7.93 -6.20 -4.15
C SER A 447 8.78 -5.03 -3.65
N GLY A 448 9.85 -5.37 -2.93
CA GLY A 448 10.93 -4.45 -2.57
C GLY A 448 12.24 -4.82 -3.28
N VAL A 449 13.01 -3.83 -3.71
CA VAL A 449 14.30 -4.02 -4.39
C VAL A 449 15.41 -3.34 -3.60
N THR A 450 16.40 -4.11 -3.16
CA THR A 450 17.53 -3.65 -2.34
C THR A 450 18.86 -4.24 -2.82
N THR A 451 19.96 -4.00 -2.12
CA THR A 451 21.29 -4.50 -2.49
C THR A 451 21.94 -5.35 -1.42
N TYR A 452 22.66 -6.40 -1.86
CA TYR A 452 23.48 -7.27 -1.01
C TYR A 452 24.92 -7.39 -1.56
N PRO A 453 25.91 -7.69 -0.71
CA PRO A 453 25.80 -7.85 0.75
C PRO A 453 25.51 -6.50 1.44
N SER A 454 24.65 -6.51 2.44
CA SER A 454 24.19 -5.29 3.13
C SER A 454 25.34 -4.55 3.82
N THR A 455 26.42 -5.26 4.17
CA THR A 455 27.63 -4.70 4.78
C THR A 455 28.57 -3.98 3.80
N ALA A 456 28.31 -4.01 2.50
CA ALA A 456 29.16 -3.35 1.52
C ALA A 456 29.23 -1.83 1.79
N PRO A 457 30.41 -1.19 1.68
CA PRO A 457 30.58 0.22 1.96
C PRO A 457 29.66 1.08 1.07
N SER A 458 29.37 2.31 1.53
CA SER A 458 28.60 3.26 0.72
C SER A 458 29.32 3.55 -0.61
N SER A 459 28.53 3.67 -1.66
CA SER A 459 28.98 4.03 -3.00
C SER A 459 28.96 5.55 -3.16
N ALA A 460 29.91 6.12 -3.92
CA ALA A 460 29.84 7.53 -4.25
C ALA A 460 28.64 7.79 -5.19
N PRO A 461 27.90 8.90 -5.06
CA PRO A 461 26.77 9.20 -5.94
C PRO A 461 27.14 9.14 -7.42
N GLY A 462 26.38 8.37 -8.22
CA GLY A 462 26.69 8.14 -9.63
C GLY A 462 27.80 7.11 -9.91
N GLN A 463 28.42 6.56 -8.87
CA GLN A 463 29.50 5.58 -8.97
C GLN A 463 29.13 4.35 -8.15
N GLY A 464 28.47 3.37 -8.76
CA GLY A 464 28.09 2.16 -8.05
C GLY A 464 26.98 1.38 -8.75
N PRO A 465 26.38 0.40 -8.06
CA PRO A 465 25.22 -0.32 -8.54
C PRO A 465 24.04 0.62 -8.83
N TYR A 466 23.27 0.29 -9.86
CA TYR A 466 22.07 1.06 -10.22
C TYR A 466 20.96 0.23 -10.85
N LEU A 467 19.74 0.75 -10.77
CA LEU A 467 18.55 0.30 -11.50
C LEU A 467 18.23 1.29 -12.61
N ASP A 468 18.08 0.81 -13.84
CA ASP A 468 17.65 1.60 -15.00
C ASP A 468 16.17 1.38 -15.27
N TYR A 469 15.41 2.47 -15.34
CA TYR A 469 14.03 2.49 -15.80
C TYR A 469 13.97 3.26 -17.11
N VAL A 470 13.34 2.66 -18.13
CA VAL A 470 13.18 3.30 -19.44
C VAL A 470 11.73 3.75 -19.57
N VAL A 471 11.56 5.05 -19.80
CA VAL A 471 10.26 5.72 -19.88
C VAL A 471 10.15 6.50 -21.20
N ASP A 472 8.95 6.56 -21.78
CA ASP A 472 8.64 7.41 -22.91
C ASP A 472 7.78 8.58 -22.43
N LEU A 473 8.42 9.74 -22.25
CA LEU A 473 7.77 10.96 -21.78
C LEU A 473 7.01 11.63 -22.91
N ALA A 474 5.77 12.04 -22.64
CA ALA A 474 4.86 12.61 -23.64
C ALA A 474 5.36 13.96 -24.19
N GLN A 475 6.10 14.72 -23.37
CA GLN A 475 6.57 16.06 -23.72
C GLN A 475 7.90 16.41 -23.03
N ALA A 476 8.57 17.43 -23.52
CA ALA A 476 9.70 18.06 -22.83
C ALA A 476 9.24 18.84 -21.59
N GLY A 477 10.20 19.30 -20.78
CA GLY A 477 9.98 20.14 -19.62
C GLY A 477 10.02 19.39 -18.31
N ALA A 478 9.64 20.09 -17.25
CA ALA A 478 9.79 19.60 -15.89
C ALA A 478 8.68 18.63 -15.46
N PHE A 479 9.03 17.68 -14.61
CA PHE A 479 8.14 16.70 -13.99
C PHE A 479 8.66 16.33 -12.59
N ASP A 480 7.77 15.83 -11.75
CA ASP A 480 8.09 15.30 -10.43
C ASP A 480 8.27 13.78 -10.52
N LEU A 481 9.38 13.29 -9.98
CA LEU A 481 9.60 11.88 -9.69
C LEU A 481 9.38 11.65 -8.20
N TRP A 482 8.41 10.81 -7.87
CA TRP A 482 8.15 10.32 -6.54
C TRP A 482 8.77 8.94 -6.41
N VAL A 483 9.61 8.74 -5.41
CA VAL A 483 10.25 7.45 -5.12
C VAL A 483 9.75 6.96 -3.78
N PHE A 484 9.20 5.75 -3.76
CA PHE A 484 8.66 5.08 -2.59
C PHE A 484 9.66 4.02 -2.12
N THR A 485 9.97 4.05 -0.83
CA THR A 485 10.87 3.09 -0.20
C THR A 485 10.27 2.56 1.10
N ALA A 486 10.72 1.41 1.56
CA ALA A 486 10.37 0.92 2.88
C ALA A 486 10.77 1.95 3.97
N PRO A 487 10.10 1.98 5.13
CA PRO A 487 10.35 2.96 6.19
C PRO A 487 11.58 2.64 7.04
N SER A 488 12.63 2.06 6.44
CA SER A 488 13.88 1.73 7.12
C SER A 488 14.51 2.96 7.78
N LEU A 489 15.04 2.76 8.99
CA LEU A 489 15.74 3.78 9.76
C LEU A 489 17.23 3.81 9.45
N ASP A 490 17.92 4.87 9.87
CA ASP A 490 19.37 4.95 9.84
C ASP A 490 20.01 4.03 10.91
N PHE A 491 19.95 2.73 10.66
CA PHE A 491 20.53 1.70 11.53
C PHE A 491 22.05 1.86 11.71
N ARG A 492 22.73 2.59 10.80
CA ARG A 492 24.17 2.86 10.83
C ARG A 492 24.54 4.13 11.56
N GLY A 493 23.57 4.98 11.92
CA GLY A 493 23.79 6.30 12.53
C GLY A 493 24.74 7.17 11.71
N GLY A 494 24.67 7.06 10.39
CA GLY A 494 25.49 7.80 9.43
C GLY A 494 24.90 9.16 9.02
N GLY A 495 23.81 9.61 9.65
CA GLY A 495 23.09 10.83 9.28
C GLY A 495 21.99 10.61 8.24
N GLY A 496 21.52 9.37 8.11
CA GLY A 496 20.45 8.97 7.20
C GLY A 496 20.82 7.84 6.24
N LEU A 497 19.88 7.54 5.35
CA LEU A 497 20.02 6.53 4.30
C LEU A 497 19.82 7.24 2.97
N ARG A 498 20.87 7.26 2.13
CA ARG A 498 20.85 7.99 0.87
C ARG A 498 20.79 7.06 -0.32
N TYR A 499 20.21 7.58 -1.39
CA TYR A 499 20.36 7.09 -2.75
C TYR A 499 20.59 8.28 -3.68
N ALA A 500 20.80 8.03 -4.97
CA ALA A 500 20.83 9.12 -5.95
C ALA A 500 19.99 8.80 -7.18
N VAL A 501 19.51 9.85 -7.84
CA VAL A 501 18.70 9.75 -9.06
C VAL A 501 19.40 10.51 -10.17
N SER A 502 19.48 9.93 -11.37
CA SER A 502 19.83 10.69 -12.58
C SER A 502 18.80 10.48 -13.69
N LEU A 503 18.63 11.52 -14.52
CA LEU A 503 17.87 11.46 -15.77
C LEU A 503 18.86 11.52 -16.93
N ASP A 504 18.87 10.47 -17.76
CA ASP A 504 19.84 10.27 -18.83
C ASP A 504 21.28 10.43 -18.30
N ASP A 505 22.05 11.35 -18.90
CA ASP A 505 23.44 11.66 -18.56
C ASP A 505 23.57 12.86 -17.62
N ALA A 506 22.46 13.38 -17.08
CA ALA A 506 22.51 14.47 -16.11
C ALA A 506 23.22 14.04 -14.81
N PRO A 507 23.88 14.97 -14.10
CA PRO A 507 24.49 14.67 -12.81
C PRO A 507 23.50 14.06 -11.82
N PRO A 508 23.90 13.04 -11.04
CA PRO A 508 23.03 12.45 -10.03
C PRO A 508 22.66 13.44 -8.93
N VAL A 509 21.38 13.47 -8.58
CA VAL A 509 20.84 14.20 -7.42
C VAL A 509 20.77 13.22 -6.24
N VAL A 510 21.45 13.56 -5.14
CA VAL A 510 21.42 12.76 -3.91
C VAL A 510 20.13 13.05 -3.14
N VAL A 511 19.52 11.99 -2.61
CA VAL A 511 18.33 12.06 -1.76
C VAL A 511 18.64 11.37 -0.45
N ASN A 512 18.29 11.99 0.67
CA ASN A 512 18.34 11.36 1.98
C ASN A 512 16.92 11.05 2.46
N LEU A 513 16.65 9.78 2.77
CA LEU A 513 15.34 9.32 3.25
C LEU A 513 14.87 10.00 4.55
N HIS A 514 15.81 10.53 5.33
CA HIS A 514 15.58 11.12 6.65
C HIS A 514 15.85 12.64 6.66
N GLU A 515 15.92 13.27 5.48
CA GLU A 515 16.14 14.71 5.39
C GLU A 515 15.03 15.48 6.13
N GLY A 516 15.44 16.39 7.02
CA GLY A 516 14.51 17.18 7.83
C GLY A 516 13.86 16.42 9.00
N GLU A 517 14.19 15.14 9.22
CA GLU A 517 13.69 14.40 10.38
C GLU A 517 14.45 14.75 11.67
N THR A 518 13.70 14.84 12.76
CA THR A 518 14.13 15.16 14.12
C THR A 518 13.36 14.27 15.08
N ARG A 519 13.88 14.07 16.30
CA ARG A 519 13.20 13.20 17.29
C ARG A 519 11.97 13.83 17.95
N THR A 520 11.79 15.13 17.79
CA THR A 520 10.68 15.90 18.36
C THR A 520 10.12 16.85 17.31
N GLY A 521 8.89 17.32 17.51
CA GLY A 521 8.25 18.30 16.63
C GLY A 521 7.92 17.74 15.25
N GLU A 522 8.07 18.56 14.21
CA GLU A 522 7.71 18.17 12.82
C GLU A 522 8.48 16.95 12.32
N GLY A 523 9.75 16.78 12.69
CA GLY A 523 10.52 15.62 12.26
C GLY A 523 10.07 14.29 12.89
N GLN A 524 9.44 14.31 14.07
CA GLN A 524 8.82 13.13 14.65
C GLN A 524 7.59 12.72 13.84
N LYS A 525 6.83 13.69 13.32
CA LYS A 525 5.67 13.44 12.45
C LYS A 525 6.07 12.77 11.13
N GLY A 526 7.29 13.05 10.63
CA GLY A 526 7.86 12.37 9.45
C GLY A 526 7.98 10.86 9.67
N TRP A 527 8.57 10.47 10.81
CA TRP A 527 8.65 9.06 11.23
C TRP A 527 7.26 8.46 11.48
N GLU A 528 6.39 9.14 12.24
CA GLU A 528 5.02 8.66 12.53
C GLU A 528 4.24 8.39 11.24
N LYS A 529 4.32 9.30 10.27
CA LYS A 529 3.72 9.12 8.94
C LYS A 529 4.35 7.94 8.22
N ALA A 530 5.68 7.80 8.23
CA ALA A 530 6.37 6.72 7.53
C ALA A 530 5.99 5.33 8.05
N VAL A 531 5.86 5.14 9.37
CA VAL A 531 5.45 3.86 9.96
C VAL A 531 3.95 3.60 9.79
N ALA A 532 3.12 4.63 9.89
CA ALA A 532 1.68 4.50 9.66
C ALA A 532 1.34 4.21 8.19
N ASP A 533 2.14 4.76 7.27
CA ASP A 533 1.96 4.58 5.83
C ASP A 533 2.75 3.40 5.25
N ASN A 534 3.55 2.74 6.10
CA ASN A 534 4.51 1.70 5.75
C ASN A 534 5.37 2.05 4.53
N ALA A 535 5.77 3.32 4.41
CA ALA A 535 6.61 3.81 3.32
C ALA A 535 7.19 5.20 3.63
N ARG A 536 8.36 5.46 3.05
CA ARG A 536 8.92 6.80 2.89
C ARG A 536 8.78 7.21 1.43
N VAL A 537 8.37 8.47 1.19
CA VAL A 537 8.12 8.98 -0.15
C VAL A 537 8.92 10.25 -0.35
N GLN A 538 9.79 10.26 -1.37
CA GLN A 538 10.62 11.41 -1.70
C GLN A 538 10.29 11.95 -3.08
N ARG A 539 10.16 13.28 -3.18
CA ARG A 539 9.82 13.99 -4.41
C ARG A 539 11.04 14.71 -4.96
N LEU A 540 11.34 14.47 -6.23
CA LEU A 540 12.40 15.16 -6.97
C LEU A 540 11.82 15.87 -8.19
N ARG A 541 12.18 17.13 -8.39
CA ARG A 541 11.89 17.84 -9.65
C ARG A 541 12.98 17.55 -10.66
N LEU A 542 12.63 16.93 -11.78
CA LEU A 542 13.53 16.66 -12.91
C LEU A 542 13.06 17.42 -14.15
N THR A 543 13.96 17.64 -15.12
CA THR A 543 13.64 18.33 -16.38
C THR A 543 14.13 17.52 -17.57
N ALA A 544 13.20 17.09 -18.41
CA ALA A 544 13.52 16.45 -19.68
C ALA A 544 13.70 17.50 -20.78
N GLY A 545 14.82 17.47 -21.49
CA GLY A 545 15.09 18.43 -22.59
C GLY A 545 14.25 18.19 -23.85
N ARG A 546 13.59 17.04 -23.96
CA ARG A 546 12.77 16.64 -25.13
C ARG A 546 11.67 15.66 -24.70
N ALA A 547 10.74 15.38 -25.60
CA ALA A 547 9.83 14.25 -25.47
C ALA A 547 10.53 12.92 -25.86
N GLY A 548 9.86 11.80 -25.62
CA GLY A 548 10.28 10.46 -26.04
C GLY A 548 11.05 9.70 -24.98
N ALA A 549 11.92 8.77 -25.42
CA ALA A 549 12.61 7.85 -24.52
C ALA A 549 13.63 8.54 -23.60
N HIS A 550 13.56 8.24 -22.32
CA HIS A 550 14.49 8.67 -21.28
C HIS A 550 14.85 7.51 -20.37
N ARG A 551 16.00 7.63 -19.70
CA ARG A 551 16.44 6.69 -18.67
C ARG A 551 16.44 7.38 -17.32
N ILE A 552 15.62 6.89 -16.41
CA ILE A 552 15.70 7.26 -15.00
C ILE A 552 16.52 6.20 -14.30
N ARG A 553 17.56 6.61 -13.57
CA ARG A 553 18.46 5.71 -12.88
C ARG A 553 18.40 5.94 -11.38
N LEU A 554 18.14 4.87 -10.63
CA LEU A 554 18.30 4.84 -9.18
C LEU A 554 19.66 4.25 -8.83
N TRP A 555 20.53 5.05 -8.22
CA TRP A 555 21.86 4.65 -7.80
C TRP A 555 21.85 4.29 -6.32
N ARG A 556 22.49 3.15 -6.00
CA ARG A 556 22.84 2.85 -4.61
C ARG A 556 23.86 3.89 -4.13
N VAL A 557 23.60 4.49 -2.97
CA VAL A 557 24.60 5.27 -2.22
C VAL A 557 24.85 4.56 -0.90
N ASP A 558 23.85 4.47 -0.03
CA ASP A 558 23.94 3.76 1.23
C ASP A 558 23.26 2.36 1.16
N PRO A 559 23.76 1.34 1.86
CA PRO A 559 23.05 0.07 2.03
C PRO A 559 21.76 0.25 2.85
N GLY A 560 20.80 -0.67 2.66
CA GLY A 560 19.55 -0.73 3.43
C GLY A 560 18.41 0.16 2.88
N VAL A 561 18.61 0.83 1.75
CA VAL A 561 17.51 1.43 0.98
C VAL A 561 16.78 0.33 0.22
N VAL A 562 15.48 0.19 0.48
CA VAL A 562 14.58 -0.76 -0.21
C VAL A 562 13.60 0.03 -1.06
N PHE A 563 13.71 -0.05 -2.38
CA PHE A 563 12.79 0.63 -3.31
C PHE A 563 11.54 -0.22 -3.55
N GLU A 564 10.37 0.40 -3.51
CA GLU A 564 9.09 -0.28 -3.80
C GLU A 564 8.51 0.18 -5.14
N ARG A 565 8.53 1.50 -5.40
CA ARG A 565 7.80 2.09 -6.52
C ARG A 565 8.35 3.44 -6.94
N LEU A 566 8.16 3.79 -8.21
CA LEU A 566 8.37 5.11 -8.77
C LEU A 566 7.05 5.65 -9.34
N VAL A 567 6.80 6.95 -9.19
CA VAL A 567 5.67 7.63 -9.86
C VAL A 567 6.16 8.92 -10.50
N ILE A 568 5.81 9.14 -11.75
CA ILE A 568 6.11 10.34 -12.53
C ILE A 568 4.83 11.14 -12.69
N SER A 569 4.86 12.44 -12.35
CA SER A 569 3.71 13.35 -12.53
C SER A 569 4.18 14.73 -13.02
N ARG A 570 3.38 15.40 -13.86
CA ARG A 570 3.68 16.78 -14.33
C ARG A 570 3.07 17.90 -13.50
N GLY A 571 2.24 17.53 -12.53
CA GLY A 571 1.70 18.40 -11.49
C GLY A 571 1.61 17.64 -10.18
N ASP A 572 0.82 18.18 -9.26
CA ASP A 572 0.56 17.52 -7.98
C ASP A 572 -0.01 16.12 -8.22
N LEU A 573 0.50 15.16 -7.46
CA LEU A 573 0.01 13.79 -7.51
C LEU A 573 -1.36 13.75 -6.83
N PRO A 574 -2.44 13.33 -7.53
CA PRO A 574 -3.76 13.20 -6.92
C PRO A 574 -3.73 12.35 -5.65
N GLU A 575 -4.41 12.83 -4.60
CA GLU A 575 -4.39 12.21 -3.28
C GLU A 575 -4.92 10.77 -3.31
N SER A 576 -4.07 9.85 -2.88
CA SER A 576 -4.33 8.41 -2.77
C SER A 576 -3.25 7.78 -1.91
N TYR A 577 -3.55 6.61 -1.35
CA TYR A 577 -2.68 5.93 -0.40
C TYR A 577 -1.57 5.10 -1.06
N LEU A 578 -1.97 4.33 -2.08
CA LEU A 578 -1.14 3.42 -2.86
C LEU A 578 -0.71 4.04 -4.20
N GLY A 579 -1.31 5.17 -4.60
CA GLY A 579 -1.08 5.79 -5.89
C GLY A 579 -1.87 5.14 -7.04
N PRO A 580 -1.61 5.55 -8.29
CA PRO A 580 -2.19 4.92 -9.48
C PRO A 580 -1.76 3.46 -9.58
N ALA A 581 -2.47 2.64 -10.37
CA ALA A 581 -1.97 1.33 -10.77
C ALA A 581 -0.67 1.47 -11.60
N GLU A 582 0.10 0.39 -11.73
CA GLU A 582 1.26 0.42 -12.61
C GLU A 582 0.85 0.82 -14.03
N GLY A 583 1.64 1.72 -14.62
CA GLY A 583 1.35 2.25 -15.92
C GLY A 583 1.67 1.29 -17.06
N PRO A 584 1.21 1.63 -18.26
CA PRO A 584 1.33 0.78 -19.43
C PRO A 584 2.79 0.63 -19.87
N ARG A 585 3.15 -0.59 -20.24
CA ARG A 585 4.46 -0.97 -20.79
C ARG A 585 4.26 -1.57 -22.19
N ARG A 586 5.00 -1.10 -23.19
CA ARG A 586 4.84 -1.56 -24.58
C ARG A 586 5.40 -2.96 -24.83
#